data_AF-A0A5M3YWS6-F1
#
_entry.id   AF-A0A5M3YWS6-F1
#
_cell.length_a   1.000
_cell.length_b   1.000
_cell.length_c   1.000
_cell.angle_alpha   90.00
_cell.angle_beta   90.00
_cell.angle_gamma   90.00
#
_symmetry.space_group_name_H-M   'P 1'
#
loop_
_entity.id
_entity.type
_entity.pdbx_description
1 polymer ?
#
loop_
_entity_poly.entity_id
_entity_poly.type
_entity_poly.pdbx_seq_one_letter_code
_entity_poly.pdbx_strand_id
1 'polypeptide(L)'
;MGGSLDPKNGVFMGGWGELGCPTPQRIATYSLSANRQRPLAGAFNAAIFNTFRRFRHQVLYVVPPFIIAYSAMNWAVEKNEYLNSKPGRLAEGGHE
;
A
#
# COMPACT_ATOMS: atom_id res chain seq x y z
N MET A 1 27.13 0.30 16.71
CA MET A 1 26.86 -0.94 15.93
C MET A 1 26.07 -1.85 16.86
N GLY A 2 24.93 -2.38 16.41
CA GLY A 2 23.75 -2.76 17.19
C GLY A 2 23.97 -3.59 18.47
N GLY A 3 23.18 -3.29 19.51
CA GLY A 3 23.19 -3.99 20.80
C GLY A 3 22.69 -5.44 20.72
N SER A 4 22.93 -6.20 21.78
CA SER A 4 22.47 -7.59 21.94
C SER A 4 20.95 -7.64 22.13
N LEU A 5 20.37 -8.82 21.91
CA LEU A 5 18.95 -9.05 22.13
C LEU A 5 18.65 -8.93 23.62
N ASP A 6 17.81 -7.98 24.00
CA ASP A 6 17.39 -7.79 25.38
C ASP A 6 15.88 -7.51 25.45
N PRO A 7 15.04 -8.57 25.41
CA PRO A 7 13.59 -8.42 25.44
C PRO A 7 13.09 -7.80 26.75
N LYS A 8 13.89 -7.85 27.83
CA LYS A 8 13.52 -7.28 29.13
C LYS A 8 13.66 -5.76 29.13
N ASN A 9 14.64 -5.24 28.41
CA ASN A 9 14.86 -3.80 28.22
C ASN A 9 14.26 -3.26 26.91
N GLY A 10 13.36 -4.02 26.26
CA GLY A 10 12.63 -3.58 25.06
C GLY A 10 13.39 -3.73 23.74
N VAL A 11 14.51 -4.44 23.73
CA VAL A 11 15.31 -4.71 22.52
C VAL A 11 14.96 -6.09 21.97
N PHE A 12 14.05 -6.13 21.00
CA PHE A 12 13.51 -7.37 20.42
C PHE A 12 14.23 -7.87 19.16
N MET A 13 15.30 -7.18 18.74
CA MET A 13 16.10 -7.54 17.57
C MET A 13 17.58 -7.28 17.87
N GLY A 14 18.39 -8.34 17.84
CA GLY A 14 19.84 -8.25 17.98
C GLY A 14 20.57 -8.20 16.63
N GLY A 15 21.89 -8.35 16.68
CA GLY A 15 22.76 -8.36 15.51
C GLY A 15 22.88 -9.73 14.82
N TRP A 16 23.85 -9.84 13.92
CA TRP A 16 24.20 -11.11 13.26
C TRP A 16 24.56 -12.17 14.30
N GLY A 17 23.93 -13.35 14.22
CA GLY A 17 24.09 -14.43 15.19
C GLY A 17 23.13 -14.39 16.38
N GLU A 18 22.47 -13.26 16.63
CA GLU A 18 21.55 -13.04 17.76
C GLU A 18 20.27 -12.32 17.33
N LEU A 19 19.73 -12.68 16.16
CA LEU A 19 18.56 -12.03 15.56
C LEU A 19 17.24 -12.24 16.34
N GLY A 20 17.26 -12.97 17.46
CA GLY A 20 16.06 -13.29 18.24
C GLY A 20 15.17 -14.38 17.65
N CYS A 21 15.71 -15.20 16.74
CA CYS A 21 15.00 -16.37 16.21
C CYS A 21 14.81 -17.43 17.31
N PRO A 22 13.62 -18.05 17.45
CA PRO A 22 13.46 -19.21 18.32
C PRO A 22 14.37 -20.37 17.84
N THR A 23 15.18 -20.93 18.73
CA THR A 23 16.12 -22.02 18.43
C THR A 23 15.43 -23.39 18.36
N PRO A 24 15.84 -24.35 17.48
CA PRO A 24 16.70 -24.25 16.31
C PRO A 24 15.94 -24.33 14.96
N GLN A 25 16.35 -23.52 13.99
CA GLN A 25 15.83 -23.51 12.61
C GLN A 25 16.34 -24.73 11.83
N ARG A 26 15.53 -25.77 11.65
CA ARG A 26 15.89 -26.99 10.87
C ARG A 26 15.57 -26.86 9.38
N ILE A 27 15.98 -25.76 8.77
CA ILE A 27 15.64 -25.45 7.37
C ILE A 27 16.92 -25.37 6.54
N ALA A 28 17.08 -26.27 5.58
CA ALA A 28 18.11 -26.17 4.56
C ALA A 28 17.62 -25.27 3.42
N THR A 29 18.39 -24.24 3.06
CA THR A 29 18.08 -23.31 1.97
C THR A 29 19.16 -23.39 0.90
N TYR A 30 18.75 -23.50 -0.36
CA TYR A 30 19.64 -23.59 -1.50
C TYR A 30 19.46 -22.36 -2.40
N SER A 31 20.55 -21.87 -2.98
CA SER A 31 20.51 -20.77 -3.95
C SER A 31 21.56 -20.97 -5.05
N LEU A 32 21.29 -20.43 -6.24
CA LEU A 32 22.24 -20.38 -7.34
C LEU A 32 22.88 -18.99 -7.40
N SER A 33 24.18 -18.91 -7.73
CA SER A 33 24.85 -17.62 -7.97
C SER A 33 24.13 -16.79 -9.04
N ALA A 34 23.99 -15.49 -8.81
CA ALA A 34 23.30 -14.57 -9.72
C ALA A 34 23.89 -14.57 -11.14
N ASN A 35 25.22 -14.73 -11.26
CA ASN A 35 25.93 -14.79 -12.55
C ASN A 35 25.61 -16.06 -13.36
N ARG A 36 24.94 -17.04 -12.75
CA ARG A 36 24.50 -18.29 -13.39
C ARG A 36 23.01 -18.31 -13.70
N GLN A 37 22.27 -17.26 -13.33
CA GLN A 37 20.85 -17.13 -13.57
C GLN A 37 20.57 -16.19 -14.75
N ARG A 38 19.44 -16.38 -15.43
CA ARG A 38 18.93 -15.42 -16.41
C ARG A 38 18.05 -14.41 -15.66
N PRO A 39 18.45 -13.14 -15.50
CA PRO A 39 17.82 -12.21 -14.54
C PRO A 39 16.35 -11.89 -14.85
N LEU A 40 15.93 -11.97 -16.11
CA LEU A 40 14.55 -11.68 -16.54
C LEU A 40 13.84 -12.90 -17.14
N ALA A 41 14.32 -14.11 -16.85
CA ALA A 41 13.65 -15.32 -17.34
C ALA A 41 12.21 -15.38 -16.84
N GLY A 42 11.26 -15.49 -17.77
CA GLY A 42 9.83 -15.57 -17.45
C GLY A 42 9.21 -14.26 -16.95
N ALA A 43 9.95 -13.15 -16.93
CA ALA A 43 9.49 -11.89 -16.36
C ALA A 43 8.22 -11.37 -17.03
N PHE A 44 8.06 -11.49 -18.36
CA PHE A 44 6.87 -10.99 -19.05
C PHE A 44 5.60 -11.78 -18.69
N ASN A 45 5.66 -13.12 -18.74
CA ASN A 45 4.55 -13.98 -18.38
C ASN A 45 4.18 -13.81 -16.89
N ALA A 46 5.19 -13.83 -16.01
CA ALA A 46 5.00 -13.63 -14.58
C ALA A 46 4.48 -12.21 -14.28
N ALA A 47 5.02 -11.16 -14.91
CA ALA A 47 4.60 -9.79 -14.66
C ALA A 47 3.13 -9.58 -15.03
N ILE A 48 2.65 -10.10 -16.15
CA ILE A 48 1.26 -9.88 -16.54
C ILE A 48 0.30 -10.66 -15.64
N PHE A 49 0.45 -11.99 -15.58
CA PHE A 49 -0.53 -12.83 -14.89
C PHE A 49 -0.45 -12.73 -13.36
N ASN A 50 0.76 -12.64 -12.80
CA ASN A 50 0.92 -12.52 -11.36
C ASN A 50 0.51 -11.13 -10.86
N THR A 51 0.78 -10.07 -11.62
CA THR A 51 0.37 -8.71 -11.22
C THR A 51 -1.14 -8.57 -11.29
N PHE A 52 -1.79 -9.04 -12.35
CA PHE A 52 -3.26 -9.03 -12.41
C PHE A 52 -3.88 -9.85 -11.28
N ARG A 53 -3.33 -11.05 -11.00
CA ARG A 53 -3.77 -11.88 -9.87
C ARG A 53 -3.64 -11.14 -8.54
N ARG A 54 -2.56 -10.40 -8.30
CA ARG A 54 -2.38 -9.59 -7.07
C ARG A 54 -3.34 -8.40 -7.03
N PHE A 55 -3.50 -7.69 -8.15
CA PHE A 55 -4.39 -6.53 -8.28
C PHE A 55 -5.85 -6.89 -7.96
N ARG A 56 -6.39 -7.96 -8.55
CA ARG A 56 -7.80 -8.33 -8.34
C ARG A 56 -8.16 -8.64 -6.89
N HIS A 57 -7.19 -9.04 -6.06
CA HIS A 57 -7.43 -9.33 -4.64
C HIS A 57 -7.48 -8.05 -3.78
N GLN A 58 -6.97 -6.93 -4.30
CA GLN A 58 -6.90 -5.66 -3.58
C GLN A 58 -7.84 -4.60 -4.14
N VAL A 59 -8.20 -4.70 -5.42
CA VAL A 59 -9.00 -3.69 -6.13
C VAL A 59 -10.31 -3.35 -5.40
N LEU A 60 -10.97 -4.33 -4.76
CA LEU A 60 -12.23 -4.09 -4.04
C LEU A 60 -12.07 -3.40 -2.69
N TYR A 61 -10.88 -3.38 -2.11
CA TYR A 61 -10.60 -2.59 -0.90
C TYR A 61 -10.24 -1.15 -1.24
N VAL A 62 -9.70 -0.94 -2.44
CA VAL A 62 -9.13 0.35 -2.86
C VAL A 62 -10.14 1.16 -3.69
N VAL A 63 -10.80 0.54 -4.66
CA VAL A 63 -11.67 1.24 -5.62
C VAL A 63 -12.93 1.82 -4.97
N PRO A 64 -13.69 1.09 -4.13
CA PRO A 64 -14.91 1.65 -3.52
C PRO A 64 -14.69 2.94 -2.72
N PRO A 65 -13.71 3.06 -1.79
CA PRO A 65 -13.50 4.31 -1.09
C PRO A 65 -13.04 5.44 -2.02
N PHE A 66 -12.25 5.15 -3.06
CA PHE A 66 -11.87 6.16 -4.05
C PHE A 66 -13.04 6.66 -4.88
N ILE A 67 -13.96 5.78 -5.30
CA ILE A 67 -15.17 6.19 -6.01
C ILE A 67 -16.00 7.12 -5.13
N ILE A 68 -16.21 6.77 -3.87
CA ILE A 68 -17.00 7.58 -2.92
C ILE A 68 -16.32 8.94 -2.70
N ALA A 69 -15.01 8.96 -2.48
CA ALA A 69 -14.28 10.20 -2.26
C ALA A 69 -14.34 11.11 -3.50
N TYR A 70 -14.17 10.54 -4.70
CA TYR A 70 -14.21 11.29 -5.94
C TYR A 70 -15.61 11.84 -6.25
N SER A 71 -16.67 11.06 -6.01
CA SER A 71 -18.04 11.53 -6.22
C SER A 71 -18.43 12.63 -5.23
N ALA A 72 -18.06 12.48 -3.95
CA ALA A 72 -18.30 13.51 -2.93
C ALA A 72 -17.53 14.81 -3.25
N MET A 73 -16.29 14.69 -3.74
CA MET A 73 -15.50 15.83 -4.16
C MET A 73 -16.13 16.56 -5.36
N ASN A 74 -16.54 15.83 -6.40
CA ASN A 74 -17.20 16.44 -7.56
C ASN A 74 -18.49 17.16 -7.16
N TRP A 75 -19.31 16.53 -6.32
CA TRP A 75 -20.51 17.16 -5.79
C TRP A 75 -20.19 18.45 -5.01
N ALA A 76 -19.15 18.42 -4.16
CA ALA A 76 -18.74 19.60 -3.39
C ALA A 76 -18.24 20.74 -4.30
N VAL A 77 -17.50 20.42 -5.36
CA VAL A 77 -17.02 21.40 -6.35
C VAL A 77 -18.20 22.04 -7.09
N GLU A 78 -19.08 21.23 -7.67
CA GLU A 78 -20.26 21.72 -8.39
C GLU A 78 -21.17 22.58 -7.50
N LYS A 79 -21.39 22.15 -6.25
CA LYS A 79 -22.21 22.91 -5.30
C LYS A 79 -21.54 24.24 -4.92
N ASN A 80 -20.22 24.24 -4.73
CA ASN A 80 -19.46 25.46 -4.42
C ASN A 80 -19.53 26.47 -5.58
N GLU A 81 -19.31 26.02 -6.81
CA GLU A 81 -19.43 26.85 -8.01
C GLU A 81 -20.85 27.39 -8.17
N TYR A 82 -21.87 26.56 -7.94
CA TYR A 82 -23.27 26.99 -7.97
C TYR A 82 -23.55 28.08 -6.93
N LEU A 83 -23.14 27.91 -5.67
CA LEU A 83 -23.38 28.90 -4.61
C LEU A 83 -22.69 30.25 -4.91
N ASN A 84 -21.51 30.23 -5.51
CA ASN A 84 -20.80 31.44 -5.91
C ASN A 84 -21.32 32.07 -7.22
N SER A 85 -22.19 31.37 -7.95
CA SER A 85 -22.82 31.88 -9.16
C SER A 85 -23.89 32.95 -8.84
N LYS A 86 -24.27 33.75 -9.84
CA LYS A 86 -25.37 34.72 -9.72
C LYS A 86 -26.71 34.06 -9.29
N PRO A 87 -27.19 32.98 -9.96
CA PRO A 87 -28.44 32.35 -9.55
C PRO A 87 -28.34 31.69 -8.16
N GLY A 88 -27.19 31.14 -7.78
CA GLY A 88 -27.00 30.56 -6.44
C GLY A 88 -27.06 31.60 -5.32
N ARG A 89 -26.42 32.77 -5.52
CA ARG A 89 -26.53 33.89 -4.57
C ARG A 89 -27.95 34.44 -4.43
N LEU A 90 -28.74 34.44 -5.51
CA LEU A 90 -30.14 34.84 -5.47
C LEU A 90 -31.03 33.81 -4.75
N ALA A 91 -30.74 32.51 -4.93
CA ALA A 91 -31.51 31.42 -4.32
C ALA A 91 -31.26 31.25 -2.82
N GLU A 92 -30.04 31.51 -2.34
CA GLU A 92 -29.68 31.38 -0.91
C GLU A 92 -29.57 32.71 -0.16
N GLY A 93 -29.21 33.81 -0.82
CA GLY A 93 -29.05 35.13 -0.20
C GLY A 93 -30.34 35.92 0.02
N GLY A 94 -31.51 35.34 -0.28
CA GLY A 94 -32.83 35.97 -0.16
C GLY A 94 -33.50 35.81 1.21
N HIS A 95 -32.76 35.39 2.24
CA HIS A 95 -33.25 35.18 3.61
C HIS A 95 -32.87 36.35 4.57
N GLU A 96 -32.95 37.59 4.07
CA GLU A 96 -32.96 38.83 4.87
C GLU A 96 -34.03 39.79 4.35
#